data_AF-A0A0B2VE48-F1
#
_entry.id   AF-A0A0B2VE48-F1
#
_cell.length_a   1.000
_cell.length_b   1.000
_cell.length_c   1.000
_cell.angle_alpha   90.00
_cell.angle_beta   90.00
_cell.angle_gamma   90.00
#
_symmetry.space_group_name_H-M   'P 1'
#
loop_
_entity.id
_entity.type
_entity.pdbx_description
1 polymer ?
#
loop_
_entity_poly.entity_id
_entity_poly.type
_entity_poly.pdbx_seq_one_letter_code
_entity_poly.pdbx_strand_id
1 'polypeptide(L)'
;MSTRARLGIGPAKAALLGNLKDAANIITIQPKGDSEEELKDFYDTQNRKLEEKLKRITEGAGTLESINEEWLREIESVSDDKRQAPEAKYSQMAANEDGMVNLTERAKDGITAFEMSIADMQRISTIYQGRSVESPTPASSPKLSVSSVKLPKITLPEFHDDPKEWSSFWWP
;
A
#
# COMPACT_ATOMS: atom_id res chain seq x y z
N MET A 1 28.82 18.52 15.99
CA MET A 1 27.64 17.69 16.30
C MET A 1 27.14 18.00 17.68
N SER A 2 26.16 18.90 17.73
CA SER A 2 25.38 19.21 18.93
C SER A 2 24.97 17.94 19.67
N THR A 3 25.07 17.94 20.99
CA THR A 3 24.70 16.80 21.86
C THR A 3 23.27 16.33 21.60
N ARG A 4 22.39 17.25 21.17
CA ARG A 4 20.99 16.97 20.81
C ARG A 4 20.85 16.14 19.54
N ALA A 5 21.64 16.41 18.49
CA ALA A 5 21.64 15.63 17.26
C ALA A 5 22.17 14.20 17.50
N ARG A 6 23.21 14.05 18.34
CA ARG A 6 23.75 12.72 18.73
C ARG A 6 22.71 11.83 19.43
N LEU A 7 21.92 12.43 20.33
CA LEU A 7 20.93 11.70 21.13
C LEU A 7 19.68 11.33 20.33
N GLY A 8 19.35 12.08 19.27
CA GLY A 8 18.16 11.85 18.44
C GLY A 8 18.31 10.78 17.35
N ILE A 9 19.53 10.57 16.82
CA ILE A 9 19.76 9.67 15.67
C ILE A 9 19.36 8.22 15.99
N GLY A 10 19.81 7.68 17.13
CA GLY A 10 19.54 6.28 17.49
C GLY A 10 18.04 5.97 17.55
N PRO A 11 17.26 6.71 18.36
CA PRO A 11 15.81 6.55 18.43
C PRO A 11 15.10 6.76 17.10
N ALA A 12 15.47 7.80 16.33
CA ALA A 12 14.84 8.08 15.03
C ALA A 12 15.07 6.95 14.02
N LYS A 13 16.30 6.42 13.94
CA LYS A 13 16.62 5.27 13.09
C LYS A 13 15.84 4.02 13.50
N ALA A 14 15.79 3.71 14.80
CA ALA A 14 15.07 2.54 15.30
C ALA A 14 13.56 2.64 15.01
N ALA A 15 12.97 3.82 15.21
CA ALA A 15 11.57 4.06 14.88
C ALA A 15 11.28 3.90 13.39
N LEU A 16 12.13 4.45 12.52
CA LEU A 16 11.97 4.34 11.06
C LEU A 16 12.09 2.88 10.60
N LEU A 17 13.10 2.14 11.06
CA LEU A 17 13.25 0.71 10.79
C LEU A 17 12.03 -0.09 11.24
N GLY A 18 11.52 0.18 12.45
CA GLY A 18 10.33 -0.48 12.98
C GLY A 18 9.10 -0.22 12.10
N ASN A 19 8.87 1.04 11.71
CA ASN A 19 7.72 1.38 10.86
C ASN A 19 7.84 0.77 9.45
N LEU A 20 9.03 0.73 8.85
CA LEU A 20 9.26 0.07 7.57
C LEU A 20 8.93 -1.43 7.64
N LYS A 21 9.37 -2.10 8.70
CA LYS A 21 9.08 -3.51 8.94
C LYS A 21 7.58 -3.74 9.14
N ASP A 22 6.92 -2.91 9.94
CA ASP A 22 5.49 -3.04 10.19
C ASP A 22 4.66 -2.80 8.92
N ALA A 23 5.04 -1.82 8.09
CA ALA A 23 4.41 -1.56 6.80
C ALA A 23 4.55 -2.75 5.84
N ALA A 24 5.75 -3.34 5.76
CA ALA A 24 5.98 -4.56 4.98
C ALA A 24 5.16 -5.76 5.49
N ASN A 25 4.95 -5.87 6.81
CA ASN A 25 4.09 -6.92 7.35
C ASN A 25 2.61 -6.70 7.01
N ILE A 26 2.13 -5.46 6.96
CA ILE A 26 0.74 -5.15 6.60
C ILE A 26 0.39 -5.66 5.20
N ILE A 27 1.27 -5.46 4.22
CA ILE A 27 1.05 -5.88 2.83
C ILE A 27 1.16 -7.39 2.60
N THR A 28 1.76 -8.14 3.52
CA THR A 28 1.94 -9.60 3.38
C THR A 28 0.82 -10.42 4.00
N ILE A 29 0.02 -9.81 4.88
CA ILE A 29 -1.12 -10.48 5.50
C ILE A 29 -2.20 -10.69 4.45
N GLN A 30 -2.73 -11.91 4.39
CA GLN A 30 -3.85 -12.26 3.51
C GLN A 30 -5.20 -12.20 4.26
N PRO A 31 -6.31 -11.93 3.55
CA PRO A 31 -7.64 -12.02 4.13
C PRO A 31 -7.93 -13.44 4.62
N LYS A 32 -8.74 -13.55 5.68
CA LYS A 32 -9.17 -14.82 6.27
C LYS A 32 -10.61 -15.22 5.94
N GLY A 33 -11.41 -14.25 5.51
CA GLY A 33 -12.81 -14.45 5.12
C GLY A 33 -12.94 -14.41 3.60
N ASP A 34 -14.01 -15.03 3.11
CA ASP A 34 -14.27 -15.20 1.68
C ASP A 34 -15.47 -14.38 1.19
N SER A 35 -16.26 -13.79 2.11
CA SER A 35 -17.37 -12.92 1.73
C SER A 35 -16.87 -11.55 1.26
N GLU A 36 -17.64 -10.90 0.39
CA GLU A 36 -17.28 -9.60 -0.17
C GLU A 36 -17.19 -8.53 0.93
N GLU A 37 -18.09 -8.58 1.91
CA GLU A 37 -18.08 -7.70 3.07
C GLU A 37 -16.83 -7.91 3.92
N GLU A 38 -16.44 -9.16 4.22
CA GLU A 38 -15.22 -9.46 5.00
C GLU A 38 -13.96 -9.04 4.24
N LEU A 39 -13.91 -9.26 2.92
CA LEU A 39 -12.80 -8.86 2.07
C LEU A 39 -12.68 -7.34 2.03
N LYS A 40 -13.78 -6.63 1.86
CA LYS A 40 -13.82 -5.17 1.92
C LYS A 40 -13.29 -4.64 3.25
N ASP A 41 -13.85 -5.12 4.36
CA ASP A 41 -13.44 -4.69 5.71
C ASP A 41 -11.96 -4.98 5.98
N PHE A 42 -11.47 -6.12 5.47
CA PHE A 42 -10.06 -6.46 5.53
C PHE A 42 -9.19 -5.43 4.80
N TYR A 43 -9.46 -5.14 3.52
CA TYR A 43 -8.66 -4.20 2.73
C TYR A 43 -8.75 -2.77 3.27
N ASP A 44 -9.93 -2.33 3.72
CA ASP A 44 -10.09 -1.02 4.38
C ASP A 44 -9.24 -0.92 5.65
N THR A 45 -9.23 -2.00 6.45
CA THR A 45 -8.45 -2.06 7.69
C THR A 45 -6.95 -2.05 7.42
N GLN A 46 -6.47 -2.83 6.43
CA GLN A 46 -5.05 -2.83 6.07
C GLN A 46 -4.63 -1.49 5.48
N ASN A 47 -5.47 -0.89 4.62
CA ASN A 47 -5.21 0.41 4.02
C ASN A 47 -5.00 1.48 5.10
N ARG A 48 -5.92 1.59 6.07
CA ARG A 48 -5.81 2.54 7.18
C ARG A 48 -4.53 2.35 8.00
N LYS A 49 -4.16 1.10 8.29
CA LYS A 49 -2.92 0.79 9.02
C LYS A 49 -1.69 1.20 8.21
N LEU A 50 -1.71 0.95 6.91
CA LEU A 50 -0.59 1.27 6.03
C LEU A 50 -0.43 2.79 5.87
N GLU A 51 -1.52 3.54 5.73
CA GLU A 51 -1.52 5.02 5.70
C GLU A 51 -0.91 5.61 6.99
N GLU A 52 -1.28 5.08 8.15
CA GLU A 52 -0.69 5.51 9.43
C GLU A 52 0.82 5.26 9.47
N LYS A 53 1.27 4.09 9.02
CA LYS A 53 2.70 3.74 8.96
C LYS A 53 3.44 4.62 7.96
N LEU A 54 2.87 4.85 6.79
CA LEU A 54 3.44 5.67 5.73
C LEU A 54 3.71 7.11 6.23
N LYS A 55 2.76 7.69 6.97
CA LYS A 55 2.95 9.00 7.60
C LYS A 55 4.15 9.01 8.55
N ARG A 56 4.26 8.02 9.42
CA ARG A 56 5.38 7.90 10.37
C ARG A 56 6.73 7.67 9.68
N ILE A 57 6.74 6.90 8.59
CA ILE A 57 7.94 6.67 7.77
C ILE A 57 8.38 7.99 7.13
N THR A 58 7.45 8.75 6.56
CA THR A 58 7.71 10.05 5.93
C THR A 58 8.29 11.05 6.94
N GLU A 59 7.66 11.17 8.13
CA GLU A 59 8.15 12.03 9.22
C GLU A 59 9.54 11.59 9.73
N GLY A 60 9.75 10.29 9.86
CA GLY A 60 11.03 9.71 10.29
C GLY A 60 12.16 9.95 9.29
N ALA A 61 11.88 9.77 8.00
CA ALA A 61 12.83 10.05 6.92
C ALA A 61 13.20 11.54 6.90
N GLY A 62 12.23 12.45 6.95
CA GLY A 62 12.50 13.89 6.98
C GLY A 62 13.28 14.35 8.23
N THR A 63 13.05 13.70 9.37
CA THR A 63 13.84 13.95 10.59
C THR A 63 15.30 13.56 10.39
N LEU A 64 15.56 12.38 9.81
CA LEU A 64 16.92 11.91 9.55
C LEU A 64 17.63 12.77 8.48
N GLU A 65 16.92 13.21 7.45
CA GLU A 65 17.46 14.17 6.47
C GLU A 65 17.87 15.48 7.12
N SER A 66 17.00 16.05 7.98
CA SER A 66 17.30 17.29 8.69
C SER A 66 18.56 17.17 9.56
N ILE A 67 18.71 16.04 10.26
CA ILE A 67 19.91 15.74 11.06
C ILE A 67 21.13 15.57 10.15
N ASN A 68 20.98 14.92 9.00
CA ASN A 68 22.05 14.75 8.02
C ASN A 68 22.57 16.09 7.52
N GLU A 69 21.67 16.98 7.12
CA GLU A 69 22.03 18.32 6.67
C GLU A 69 22.67 19.17 7.78
N GLU A 70 22.16 19.11 9.02
CA GLU A 70 22.78 19.80 10.15
C GLU A 70 24.22 19.32 10.35
N TRP A 71 24.46 18.01 10.27
CA TRP A 71 25.80 17.46 10.40
C TRP A 71 26.72 17.91 9.25
N LEU A 72 26.25 17.89 8.00
CA LEU A 72 27.04 18.39 6.86
C LEU A 72 27.39 19.87 7.03
N ARG A 73 26.42 20.72 7.41
CA ARG A 73 26.64 22.15 7.67
C ARG A 73 27.67 22.38 8.78
N GLU A 74 27.63 21.59 9.85
CA GLU A 74 28.64 21.66 10.91
C GLU A 74 30.04 21.29 10.41
N ILE A 75 30.18 20.24 9.60
CA ILE A 75 31.47 19.84 9.00
C ILE A 75 32.00 20.98 8.12
N GLU A 76 31.14 21.56 7.29
CA GLU A 76 31.49 22.69 6.42
C GLU A 76 31.86 23.95 7.22
N SER A 77 31.30 24.15 8.41
CA SER A 77 31.70 25.28 9.27
C SER A 77 33.07 25.14 9.93
N VAL A 78 33.66 23.94 9.94
CA VAL A 78 34.99 23.68 10.49
C VAL A 78 36.06 24.16 9.49
N SER A 79 37.13 24.76 10.01
CA SER A 79 38.28 25.18 9.20
C SER A 79 38.96 23.98 8.52
N ASP A 80 39.48 24.17 7.31
CA ASP A 80 40.00 23.07 6.48
C ASP A 80 41.07 22.22 7.18
N ASP A 81 41.93 22.84 8.01
CA ASP A 81 42.96 22.18 8.81
C ASP A 81 42.42 21.20 9.86
N LYS A 82 41.13 21.30 10.21
CA LYS A 82 40.45 20.49 11.22
C LYS A 82 39.29 19.66 10.66
N ARG A 83 39.00 19.76 9.36
CA ARG A 83 37.82 19.14 8.73
C ARG A 83 38.00 17.64 8.42
N GLN A 84 39.24 17.16 8.28
CA GLN A 84 39.52 15.76 7.94
C GLN A 84 38.91 14.74 8.92
N ALA A 85 39.05 14.99 10.23
CA ALA A 85 38.53 14.07 11.25
C ALA A 85 36.99 13.97 11.27
N PRO A 86 36.21 15.08 11.26
CA PRO A 86 34.76 15.00 11.22
C PRO A 86 34.22 14.47 9.88
N GLU A 87 34.88 14.74 8.73
CA GLU A 87 34.54 14.12 7.44
C GLU A 87 34.73 12.60 7.47
N ALA A 88 35.88 12.12 7.94
CA ALA A 88 36.14 10.69 8.05
C ALA A 88 35.07 9.98 8.91
N LYS A 89 34.65 10.62 10.01
CA LYS A 89 33.59 10.11 10.89
C LYS A 89 32.22 10.08 10.20
N TYR A 90 31.91 11.12 9.42
CA TYR A 90 30.67 11.16 8.63
C TYR A 90 30.66 10.05 7.58
N SER A 91 31.73 9.94 6.78
CA SER A 91 31.89 8.91 5.75
C SER A 91 31.74 7.50 6.32
N GLN A 92 32.31 7.23 7.50
CA GLN A 92 32.13 5.95 8.18
C GLN A 92 30.66 5.68 8.57
N MET A 93 29.92 6.69 9.03
CA MET A 93 28.50 6.54 9.34
C MET A 93 27.62 6.41 8.09
N ALA A 94 27.96 7.13 7.01
CA ALA A 94 27.23 7.09 5.76
C ALA A 94 27.40 5.75 5.03
N ALA A 95 28.60 5.15 5.09
CA ALA A 95 28.90 3.87 4.46
C ALA A 95 28.26 2.65 5.17
N ASN A 96 27.71 2.82 6.37
CA ASN A 96 26.99 1.75 7.06
C ASN A 96 25.69 1.45 6.31
N GLU A 97 25.40 0.18 6.01
CA GLU A 97 24.18 -0.27 5.31
C GLU A 97 22.90 0.17 6.02
N ASP A 98 22.88 0.12 7.35
CA ASP A 98 21.81 0.68 8.18
C ASP A 98 22.13 2.10 8.64
N GLY A 99 23.09 2.77 7.99
CA GLY A 99 23.44 4.16 8.17
C GLY A 99 22.26 5.09 7.89
N MET A 100 22.32 6.30 8.42
CA MET A 100 21.22 7.27 8.30
C MET A 100 20.87 7.57 6.83
N VAL A 101 21.89 7.72 5.98
CA VAL A 101 21.74 8.01 4.54
C VAL A 101 21.03 6.86 3.83
N ASN A 102 21.58 5.66 3.92
CA ASN A 102 21.02 4.46 3.28
C ASN A 102 19.61 4.12 3.80
N LEU A 103 19.36 4.30 5.10
CA LEU A 103 18.04 4.08 5.69
C LEU A 103 17.01 5.08 5.16
N THR A 104 17.42 6.34 4.95
CA THR A 104 16.55 7.38 4.39
C THR A 104 16.22 7.09 2.93
N GLU A 105 17.21 6.65 2.15
CA GLU A 105 16.99 6.22 0.75
C GLU A 105 16.02 5.03 0.68
N ARG A 106 16.26 3.99 1.48
CA ARG A 106 15.36 2.83 1.61
C ARG A 106 13.95 3.24 2.02
N ALA A 107 13.82 4.26 2.87
CA ALA A 107 12.51 4.78 3.27
C ALA A 107 11.78 5.47 2.12
N LYS A 108 12.48 6.21 1.25
CA LYS A 108 11.88 6.83 0.05
C LYS A 108 11.37 5.79 -0.93
N ASP A 109 12.18 4.76 -1.22
CA ASP A 109 11.76 3.65 -2.07
C ASP A 109 10.54 2.92 -1.47
N GLY A 110 10.58 2.70 -0.15
CA GLY A 110 9.47 2.12 0.60
C GLY A 110 8.19 2.96 0.52
N ILE A 111 8.29 4.29 0.67
CA ILE A 111 7.16 5.21 0.56
C ILE A 111 6.45 5.02 -0.78
N THR A 112 7.18 5.04 -1.89
CA THR A 112 6.59 4.85 -3.23
C THR A 112 5.90 3.48 -3.35
N ALA A 113 6.51 2.40 -2.86
CA ALA A 113 5.91 1.08 -2.90
C ALA A 113 4.63 0.96 -2.03
N PHE A 114 4.63 1.61 -0.87
CA PHE A 114 3.48 1.61 0.04
C PHE A 114 2.33 2.47 -0.49
N GLU A 115 2.62 3.61 -1.16
CA GLU A 115 1.60 4.40 -1.85
C GLU A 115 0.90 3.60 -2.96
N MET A 116 1.66 2.83 -3.73
CA MET A 116 1.08 1.91 -4.72
C MET A 116 0.20 0.85 -4.06
N SER A 117 0.66 0.27 -2.94
CA SER A 117 -0.11 -0.73 -2.20
C SER A 117 -1.41 -0.15 -1.61
N ILE A 118 -1.39 1.08 -1.11
CA ILE A 118 -2.57 1.82 -0.64
C ILE A 118 -3.58 1.98 -1.79
N ALA A 119 -3.12 2.45 -2.95
CA ALA A 119 -3.98 2.62 -4.12
C ALA A 119 -4.61 1.28 -4.57
N ASP A 120 -3.85 0.20 -4.55
CA ASP A 120 -4.35 -1.15 -4.87
C ASP A 120 -5.39 -1.62 -3.85
N MET A 121 -5.15 -1.45 -2.54
CA MET A 121 -6.11 -1.81 -1.50
C MET A 121 -7.42 -1.02 -1.63
N GLN A 122 -7.34 0.29 -1.90
CA GLN A 122 -8.52 1.14 -2.14
C GLN A 122 -9.31 0.69 -3.37
N ARG A 123 -8.61 0.36 -4.46
CA ARG A 123 -9.23 -0.19 -5.68
C ARG A 123 -9.96 -1.49 -5.38
N ILE A 124 -9.33 -2.42 -4.66
CA ILE A 124 -9.91 -3.71 -4.31
C ILE A 124 -11.14 -3.52 -3.42
N SER A 125 -11.06 -2.67 -2.40
CA SER A 125 -12.21 -2.34 -1.53
C SER A 125 -13.40 -1.79 -2.34
N THR A 126 -13.15 -0.93 -3.33
CA THR A 126 -14.20 -0.38 -4.21
C THR A 126 -14.89 -1.47 -5.04
N ILE A 127 -14.15 -2.49 -5.51
CA ILE A 127 -14.71 -3.62 -6.27
C ILE A 127 -15.72 -4.38 -5.42
N TYR A 128 -15.38 -4.66 -4.16
CA TYR A 128 -16.28 -5.35 -3.23
C TYR A 128 -17.47 -4.49 -2.79
N GLN A 129 -17.36 -3.16 -2.87
CA GLN A 129 -18.49 -2.26 -2.60
C GLN A 129 -19.50 -2.21 -3.75
N GLY A 130 -19.05 -2.35 -5.01
CA GLY A 130 -19.90 -2.29 -6.21
C GLY A 130 -20.60 -3.60 -6.60
N ARG A 131 -20.31 -4.70 -5.91
CA ARG A 131 -20.87 -6.03 -6.20
C ARG A 131 -22.03 -6.42 -5.27
N SER A 132 -22.22 -5.67 -4.20
CA SER A 132 -23.39 -5.73 -3.34
C SER A 132 -24.54 -4.90 -3.94
N VAL A 133 -25.33 -5.51 -4.84
CA VAL A 133 -26.81 -5.51 -4.96
C VAL A 133 -27.17 -6.02 -6.37
N GLU A 134 -27.27 -7.34 -6.54
CA GLU A 134 -28.28 -7.92 -7.42
C GLU A 134 -28.59 -9.36 -6.99
N SER A 135 -29.18 -9.50 -5.80
CA SER A 135 -29.95 -10.70 -5.46
C SER A 135 -31.39 -10.47 -5.93
N PRO A 136 -31.94 -11.25 -6.87
CA PRO A 136 -33.31 -11.10 -7.33
C PRO A 136 -34.25 -11.58 -6.22
N THR A 137 -34.75 -10.65 -5.41
CA THR A 137 -35.90 -10.91 -4.54
C THR A 137 -37.16 -10.46 -5.29
N PRO A 138 -38.22 -11.27 -5.38
CA PRO A 138 -39.41 -10.93 -6.16
C PRO A 138 -40.23 -9.87 -5.43
N ALA A 139 -39.93 -8.60 -5.70
CA ALA A 139 -40.75 -7.48 -5.26
C ALA A 139 -41.92 -7.30 -6.25
N SER A 140 -43.12 -7.53 -5.74
CA SER A 140 -44.40 -7.13 -6.34
C SER A 140 -44.33 -5.68 -6.83
N SER A 141 -44.42 -5.48 -8.14
CA SER A 141 -44.16 -4.20 -8.80
C SER A 141 -45.39 -3.28 -8.78
N PRO A 142 -45.27 -1.98 -8.46
CA PRO A 142 -46.26 -0.99 -8.87
C PRO A 142 -46.05 -0.68 -10.37
N LYS A 143 -47.15 -0.71 -11.12
CA LYS A 143 -47.19 -0.46 -12.57
C LYS A 143 -46.64 0.94 -12.91
N LEU A 144 -45.53 0.98 -13.62
CA LEU A 144 -45.10 2.14 -14.41
C LEU A 144 -45.30 1.82 -15.89
N SER A 145 -46.02 2.70 -16.57
CA SER A 145 -46.37 2.60 -17.99
C SER A 145 -45.12 2.64 -18.86
N VAL A 146 -44.69 1.49 -19.35
CA VAL A 146 -43.56 1.38 -20.27
C VAL A 146 -44.07 1.67 -21.68
N SER A 147 -43.55 2.72 -22.31
CA SER A 147 -43.71 2.94 -23.76
C SER A 147 -43.22 1.70 -24.50
N SER A 148 -44.10 1.10 -25.30
CA SER A 148 -43.86 -0.16 -26.02
C SER A 148 -42.73 -0.02 -27.04
N VAL A 149 -41.49 -0.32 -26.61
CA VAL A 149 -40.38 -0.58 -27.52
C VAL A 149 -40.50 -2.05 -27.95
N LYS A 150 -40.87 -2.28 -29.22
CA LYS A 150 -40.92 -3.63 -29.79
C LYS A 150 -39.50 -4.13 -30.04
N LEU A 151 -38.97 -4.92 -29.11
CA LEU A 151 -37.74 -5.65 -29.33
C LEU A 151 -37.94 -6.69 -30.45
N PRO A 152 -36.96 -6.87 -31.35
CA PRO A 152 -36.99 -7.96 -32.31
C PRO A 152 -36.97 -9.29 -31.55
N LYS A 153 -37.98 -10.13 -31.82
CA LYS A 153 -38.05 -11.48 -31.25
C LYS A 153 -37.05 -12.36 -31.99
N ILE A 154 -35.95 -12.68 -31.33
CA ILE A 154 -35.04 -13.73 -31.77
C ILE A 154 -35.63 -15.05 -31.26
N THR A 155 -36.07 -15.90 -32.19
CA THR A 155 -36.39 -17.30 -31.88
C THR A 155 -35.09 -18.07 -31.81
N LEU A 156 -34.74 -18.55 -30.62
CA LEU A 156 -33.68 -19.55 -30.48
C LEU A 156 -34.16 -20.84 -31.15
N PRO A 157 -33.30 -21.57 -31.87
CA PRO A 157 -33.61 -22.93 -32.30
C PRO A 157 -33.94 -23.77 -31.07
N GLU A 158 -35.09 -24.43 -31.06
CA GLU A 158 -35.37 -25.44 -30.05
C GLU A 158 -34.44 -26.63 -30.31
N PHE A 159 -33.48 -26.83 -29.42
CA PHE A 159 -32.58 -27.97 -29.46
C PHE A 159 -33.31 -29.16 -28.83
N HIS A 160 -33.64 -30.15 -29.64
CA HIS A 160 -34.37 -31.35 -29.20
C HIS A 160 -33.45 -32.54 -28.89
N ASP A 161 -32.13 -32.35 -28.90
CA ASP A 161 -31.17 -33.42 -28.63
C ASP A 161 -30.93 -33.62 -27.14
N ASP A 162 -30.69 -34.88 -26.74
CA ASP A 162 -30.36 -35.25 -25.37
C ASP A 162 -29.00 -34.63 -25.00
N PRO A 163 -28.92 -33.76 -23.98
CA PRO A 163 -27.67 -33.14 -23.53
C PRO A 163 -26.57 -34.15 -23.16
N LYS A 164 -26.92 -35.41 -22.90
CA LYS A 164 -25.97 -36.50 -22.62
C LYS A 164 -25.16 -36.97 -23.82
N GLU A 165 -25.62 -36.69 -25.04
CA GLU A 165 -24.89 -37.07 -26.27
C GLU A 165 -23.84 -36.03 -26.69
N TRP A 166 -23.75 -34.90 -25.98
CA TRP A 166 -22.83 -33.83 -26.32
C TRP A 166 -21.45 -34.14 -25.73
N SER A 167 -20.69 -34.96 -26.44
CA SER A 167 -19.32 -35.35 -26.07
C SER A 167 -18.37 -34.16 -25.89
N SER A 168 -18.68 -33.00 -26.48
CA SER A 168 -17.92 -31.75 -26.28
C SER A 168 -18.26 -31.00 -24.98
N PHE A 169 -19.37 -31.32 -24.33
CA PHE A 169 -19.82 -30.65 -23.10
C PHE A 169 -19.32 -31.35 -21.84
N TRP A 170 -18.98 -32.65 -21.95
CA TRP A 170 -18.71 -33.52 -20.80
C TRP A 170 -17.28 -34.09 -20.73
N TRP A 171 -16.32 -33.60 -21.52
CA TRP A 171 -14.95 -34.12 -21.42
C TRP A 171 -14.18 -33.48 -20.23
N PRO A 172 -13.30 -34.23 -19.52
CA PRO A 172 -12.56 -33.75 -18.36
C PRO A 172 -11.47 -32.71 -18.66
#